data_AF-A0AAD5K4X6-F1
#
_entry.id   AF-A0AAD5K4X6-F1
#
_cell.length_a   1.000
_cell.length_b   1.000
_cell.length_c   1.000
_cell.angle_alpha   90.00
_cell.angle_beta   90.00
_cell.angle_gamma   90.00
#
_symmetry.space_group_name_H-M   'P 1'
#
loop_
_entity.id
_entity.type
_entity.pdbx_description
1 polymer ?
#
loop_
_entity_poly.entity_id
_entity_poly.type
_entity_poly.pdbx_seq_one_letter_code
_entity_poly.pdbx_strand_id
1 'polypeptide(L)'
;MYELDDYRWQTYGQAKEATDRISEWLVEQGLKPGDCMLIYANTRAEWIQMALACCSMGMVISTAYVSMPPEAVAHIIEETEPKAVLTEISLMGTLNKAKDKSSGNYEPSFFIYTGEDFEGAEQLSTFKSRNQDSTIVHWNDIVHKKENDGGKQNKKKQQQNIPNPDDIAMIMYTSGTTGAPKGIELTHGNIVAAMGAAEHLVMDLLDHGNHCYIGFLPLAHVLEFIIEFIMVTVGIPIGYATARTLMPGSVAGKNGQGKGKGDLELLSPTIMVGVPAIWERIRNGVLGELEKQHWTLKKAFELAIELKWQMLCFFGQDNVLTRVFDYTLFSPVRAKMGGRVTYTLSGGAPLSTNTHKFVASTLGYLLQGYGLTECCGLGALTIPSLGMVTGAIGPPSPSVEFKLVDVPDTEYKAENGIGELYIRGPSLMRGYFKRPDLNREAFDGDGWFKTGDVAQIRSDGSFAITDRAKNLVKLAHGEYIALESLESKYRNNTGIKNICIQADSSKDYIIALVEPADANADKQILLKDLQNTARGADCNRCEIIKDILITKDVEWTDKYLSNSGKLKRKDISEDYKGEIKEIYK
;
A
#
# COMPACT_ATOMS: atom_id res chain seq x y z
N MET A 1 14.47 -10.28 16.48
CA MET A 1 13.83 -11.36 15.69
C MET A 1 12.49 -11.66 16.35
N TYR A 2 11.48 -12.00 15.56
CA TYR A 2 10.14 -12.38 16.02
C TYR A 2 10.10 -13.90 16.24
N GLU A 3 9.42 -14.37 17.27
CA GLU A 3 9.06 -15.79 17.41
C GLU A 3 7.58 -15.91 17.08
N LEU A 4 7.23 -16.73 16.08
CA LEU A 4 5.86 -16.85 15.59
C LEU A 4 5.18 -18.11 16.15
N ASP A 5 3.92 -17.95 16.54
CA ASP A 5 2.99 -19.03 16.86
C ASP A 5 2.21 -19.48 15.61
N ASP A 6 1.48 -20.59 15.72
CA ASP A 6 0.52 -21.00 14.69
C ASP A 6 -0.64 -20.00 14.57
N TYR A 7 -1.16 -19.84 13.34
CA TYR A 7 -2.33 -19.00 13.08
C TYR A 7 -3.55 -19.45 13.89
N ARG A 8 -4.16 -18.49 14.59
CA ARG A 8 -5.42 -18.68 15.32
C ARG A 8 -6.56 -18.06 14.52
N TRP A 9 -7.55 -18.89 14.20
CA TRP A 9 -8.66 -18.48 13.34
C TRP A 9 -9.90 -18.12 14.14
N GLN A 10 -10.59 -17.10 13.66
CA GLN A 10 -11.96 -16.78 14.08
C GLN A 10 -12.88 -17.05 12.90
N THR A 11 -14.01 -17.72 13.15
CA THR A 11 -15.09 -17.81 12.17
C THR A 11 -15.74 -16.44 11.96
N TYR A 12 -16.40 -16.23 10.83
CA TYR A 12 -17.19 -15.02 10.58
C TYR A 12 -18.22 -14.75 11.68
N GLY A 13 -18.83 -15.80 12.25
CA GLY A 13 -19.73 -15.67 13.40
C GLY A 13 -19.04 -15.11 14.64
N GLN A 14 -17.86 -15.63 14.99
CA GLN A 14 -17.07 -15.14 16.12
C GLN A 14 -16.57 -13.71 15.90
N ALA A 15 -16.11 -13.37 14.69
CA ALA A 15 -15.69 -12.01 14.35
C ALA A 15 -16.88 -11.03 14.43
N LYS A 16 -18.07 -11.46 13.99
CA LYS A 16 -19.30 -10.68 14.15
C LYS A 16 -19.66 -10.46 15.61
N GLU A 17 -19.61 -11.50 16.45
CA GLU A 17 -19.87 -11.37 17.89
C GLU A 17 -18.90 -10.38 18.55
N ALA A 18 -17.61 -10.42 18.19
CA ALA A 18 -16.63 -9.45 18.67
C ALA A 18 -16.99 -8.01 18.23
N THR A 19 -17.33 -7.83 16.95
CA THR A 19 -17.76 -6.54 16.39
C THR A 19 -19.02 -5.99 17.08
N ASP A 20 -20.00 -6.86 17.36
CA ASP A 20 -21.23 -6.49 18.06
C ASP A 20 -20.92 -6.06 19.51
N ARG A 21 -20.06 -6.79 20.24
CA ARG A 21 -19.64 -6.42 21.61
C ARG A 21 -18.90 -5.09 21.65
N ILE A 22 -18.04 -4.82 20.66
CA ILE A 22 -17.35 -3.53 20.55
C ILE A 22 -18.36 -2.42 20.34
N SER A 23 -19.31 -2.62 19.43
CA SER A 23 -20.35 -1.63 19.13
C SER A 23 -21.20 -1.32 20.36
N GLU A 24 -21.63 -2.36 21.09
CA GLU A 24 -22.36 -2.24 22.35
C GLU A 24 -21.56 -1.45 23.39
N TRP A 25 -20.27 -1.77 23.56
CA TRP A 25 -19.39 -1.07 24.50
C TRP A 25 -19.21 0.41 24.14
N LEU A 26 -19.01 0.74 22.86
CA LEU A 26 -18.89 2.14 22.42
C LEU A 26 -20.16 2.93 22.72
N VAL A 27 -21.35 2.33 22.54
CA VAL A 27 -22.61 2.97 22.92
C VAL A 27 -22.74 3.11 24.45
N GLU A 28 -22.32 2.10 25.24
CA GLU A 28 -22.28 2.20 26.71
C GLU A 28 -21.39 3.37 27.18
N GLN A 29 -20.29 3.63 26.47
CA GLN A 29 -19.41 4.78 26.72
C GLN A 29 -19.99 6.11 26.21
N GLY A 30 -21.15 6.10 25.56
CA GLY A 30 -21.86 7.28 25.10
C GLY A 30 -21.42 7.82 23.73
N LEU A 31 -20.70 7.02 22.93
CA LEU A 31 -20.38 7.37 21.55
C LEU A 31 -21.63 7.28 20.67
N LYS A 32 -21.71 8.17 19.69
CA LYS A 32 -22.87 8.40 18.83
C LYS A 32 -22.47 8.36 17.35
N PRO A 33 -23.44 8.14 16.43
CA PRO A 33 -23.21 8.34 15.00
C PRO A 33 -22.61 9.74 14.74
N GLY A 34 -21.63 9.80 13.84
CA GLY A 34 -20.85 11.00 13.53
C GLY A 34 -19.66 11.26 14.44
N ASP A 35 -19.54 10.61 15.59
CA ASP A 35 -18.34 10.71 16.43
C ASP A 35 -17.13 10.05 15.72
N CYS A 36 -15.94 10.60 15.95
CA CYS A 36 -14.71 10.13 15.31
C CYS A 36 -13.95 9.12 16.19
N MET A 37 -13.59 7.97 15.59
CA MET A 37 -12.66 6.97 16.11
C MET A 37 -11.35 7.07 15.32
N LEU A 38 -10.23 7.37 15.99
CA LEU A 38 -8.91 7.27 15.36
C LEU A 38 -8.39 5.84 15.49
N ILE A 39 -8.08 5.19 14.37
CA ILE A 39 -7.37 3.91 14.38
C ILE A 39 -5.90 4.16 14.06
N TYR A 40 -5.05 3.96 15.07
CA TYR A 40 -3.60 4.08 15.01
C TYR A 40 -2.93 2.77 15.44
N ALA A 41 -2.98 1.78 14.55
CA ALA A 41 -2.47 0.43 14.79
C ALA A 41 -1.94 -0.19 13.49
N ASN A 42 -1.07 -1.19 13.62
CA ASN A 42 -0.68 -2.08 12.54
C ASN A 42 -1.87 -2.90 12.03
N THR A 43 -1.71 -3.51 10.86
CA THR A 43 -2.69 -4.39 10.24
C THR A 43 -2.87 -5.65 11.08
N ARG A 44 -4.10 -5.87 11.55
CA ARG A 44 -4.50 -6.97 12.45
C ARG A 44 -6.02 -7.12 12.47
N ALA A 45 -6.49 -8.26 12.97
CA ALA A 45 -7.93 -8.57 13.05
C ALA A 45 -8.75 -7.53 13.82
N GLU A 46 -8.19 -7.00 14.91
CA GLU A 46 -8.85 -5.98 15.74
C GLU A 46 -9.08 -4.68 14.98
N TRP A 47 -8.20 -4.35 14.02
CA TRP A 47 -8.33 -3.16 13.18
C TRP A 47 -9.60 -3.25 12.33
N ILE A 48 -9.77 -4.34 11.57
CA ILE A 48 -10.93 -4.50 10.68
C ILE A 48 -12.22 -4.67 11.47
N GLN A 49 -12.18 -5.35 12.62
CA GLN A 49 -13.34 -5.53 13.50
C GLN A 49 -13.80 -4.19 14.10
N MET A 50 -12.86 -3.34 14.53
CA MET A 50 -13.19 -1.99 14.99
C MET A 50 -13.76 -1.13 13.85
N ALA A 51 -13.18 -1.21 12.66
CA ALA A 51 -13.70 -0.49 11.50
C ALA A 51 -15.14 -0.91 11.16
N LEU A 52 -15.43 -2.21 11.14
CA LEU A 52 -16.79 -2.74 10.93
C LEU A 52 -17.75 -2.31 12.04
N ALA A 53 -17.32 -2.28 13.30
CA ALA A 53 -18.12 -1.80 14.42
C ALA A 53 -18.50 -0.31 14.22
N CYS A 54 -17.51 0.53 13.94
CA CYS A 54 -17.71 1.95 13.66
C CYS A 54 -18.65 2.18 12.48
N CYS A 55 -18.43 1.47 11.36
CA CYS A 55 -19.30 1.54 10.19
C CYS A 55 -20.74 1.14 10.51
N SER A 56 -20.96 0.10 11.33
CA SER A 56 -22.30 -0.35 11.71
C SER A 56 -23.05 0.64 12.62
N MET A 57 -22.31 1.52 13.29
CA MET A 57 -22.82 2.58 14.15
C MET A 57 -22.94 3.94 13.45
N GLY A 58 -22.49 4.07 12.21
CA GLY A 58 -22.37 5.35 11.52
C GLY A 58 -21.37 6.31 12.17
N MET A 59 -20.32 5.78 12.81
CA MET A 59 -19.20 6.56 13.31
C MET A 59 -18.20 6.84 12.20
N VAL A 60 -17.46 7.95 12.33
CA VAL A 60 -16.40 8.33 11.40
C VAL A 60 -15.08 7.69 11.83
N ILE A 61 -14.38 7.04 10.91
CA ILE A 61 -13.06 6.45 11.17
C ILE A 61 -11.97 7.38 10.64
N SER A 62 -11.11 7.90 11.51
CA SER A 62 -9.86 8.54 11.10
C SER A 62 -8.72 7.53 11.14
N THR A 63 -7.77 7.59 10.19
CA THR A 63 -6.63 6.67 10.14
C THR A 63 -5.31 7.41 10.23
N ALA A 64 -4.35 6.81 10.94
CA ALA A 64 -2.96 7.26 10.97
C ALA A 64 -2.02 6.09 10.73
N TYR A 65 -0.96 6.32 9.95
CA TYR A 65 0.07 5.31 9.72
C TYR A 65 0.98 5.21 10.93
N VAL A 66 1.29 3.99 11.38
CA VAL A 66 2.20 3.72 12.52
C VAL A 66 3.63 4.27 12.37
N SER A 67 4.05 4.65 11.16
CA SER A 67 5.36 5.26 10.93
C SER A 67 5.34 6.78 10.89
N MET A 68 4.15 7.39 11.00
CA MET A 68 4.05 8.83 11.02
C MET A 68 4.82 9.39 12.21
N PRO A 69 5.55 10.51 12.02
CA PRO A 69 6.19 11.17 13.13
C PRO A 69 5.15 11.68 14.14
N PRO A 70 5.50 11.84 15.42
CA PRO A 70 4.58 12.32 16.45
C PRO A 70 3.85 13.62 16.09
N GLU A 71 4.51 14.55 15.40
CA GLU A 71 3.94 15.81 14.95
C GLU A 71 2.78 15.61 13.94
N ALA A 72 2.91 14.63 13.04
CA ALA A 72 1.85 14.28 12.10
C ALA A 72 0.66 13.62 12.81
N VAL A 73 0.93 12.76 13.79
CA VAL A 73 -0.12 12.13 14.62
C VAL A 73 -0.85 13.19 15.45
N ALA A 74 -0.12 14.15 16.03
CA ALA A 74 -0.71 15.26 16.78
C ALA A 74 -1.65 16.09 15.89
N HIS A 75 -1.20 16.45 14.69
CA HIS A 75 -2.03 17.17 13.71
C HIS A 75 -3.34 16.43 13.39
N ILE A 76 -3.30 15.11 13.21
CA ILE A 76 -4.50 14.29 12.94
C ILE A 76 -5.47 14.31 14.14
N ILE A 77 -4.94 14.16 15.36
CA ILE A 77 -5.76 14.18 16.59
C ILE A 77 -6.43 15.55 16.75
N GLU A 78 -5.70 16.64 16.53
CA GLU A 78 -6.25 17.99 16.62
C GLU A 78 -7.26 18.30 15.52
N GLU A 79 -7.01 17.85 14.29
CA GLU A 79 -7.90 18.16 13.18
C GLU A 79 -9.20 17.36 13.26
N THR A 80 -9.13 16.08 13.66
CA THR A 80 -10.29 15.18 13.71
C THR A 80 -11.01 15.13 15.06
N GLU A 81 -10.38 15.58 16.14
CA GLU A 81 -10.92 15.54 17.50
C GLU A 81 -11.56 14.17 17.83
N PRO A 82 -10.80 13.06 17.74
CA PRO A 82 -11.36 11.72 17.91
C PRO A 82 -11.72 11.44 19.37
N LYS A 83 -12.98 11.09 19.64
CA LYS A 83 -13.44 10.75 20.99
C LYS A 83 -12.78 9.49 21.54
N ALA A 84 -12.41 8.57 20.65
CA ALA A 84 -11.75 7.33 21.00
C ALA A 84 -10.60 7.02 20.04
N VAL A 85 -9.59 6.31 20.55
CA VAL A 85 -8.43 5.85 19.79
C VAL A 85 -8.23 4.35 19.98
N LEU A 86 -8.17 3.59 18.88
CA LEU A 86 -7.64 2.22 18.88
C LEU A 86 -6.12 2.27 18.63
N THR A 87 -5.34 1.68 19.53
CA THR A 87 -3.87 1.66 19.45
C THR A 87 -3.26 0.34 19.91
N GLU A 88 -1.94 0.22 19.78
CA GLU A 88 -1.13 -0.87 20.32
C GLU A 88 -0.26 -0.36 21.48
N ILE A 89 0.10 -1.25 22.41
CA ILE A 89 1.03 -0.94 23.51
C ILE A 89 2.34 -0.35 22.97
N SER A 90 2.87 -0.92 21.88
CA SER A 90 4.11 -0.49 21.24
C SER A 90 4.06 0.95 20.67
N LEU A 91 2.86 1.48 20.45
CA LEU A 91 2.63 2.81 19.84
C LEU A 91 2.32 3.90 20.87
N MET A 92 2.06 3.54 22.12
CA MET A 92 1.73 4.47 23.21
C MET A 92 2.83 5.53 23.45
N GLY A 93 4.10 5.15 23.29
CA GLY A 93 5.21 6.10 23.41
C GLY A 93 5.16 7.21 22.36
N THR A 94 4.74 6.88 21.14
CA THR A 94 4.55 7.87 20.06
C THR A 94 3.33 8.75 20.32
N LEU A 95 2.23 8.19 20.84
CA LEU A 95 1.05 8.97 21.23
C LEU A 95 1.36 9.97 22.36
N ASN A 96 2.15 9.58 23.36
CA ASN A 96 2.60 10.51 24.40
C ASN A 96 3.43 11.67 23.81
N LYS A 97 4.34 11.36 22.87
CA LYS A 97 5.12 12.39 22.15
C LYS A 97 4.22 13.26 21.28
N ALA A 98 3.19 12.70 20.65
CA ALA A 98 2.22 13.47 19.87
C ALA A 98 1.46 14.45 20.77
N LYS A 99 1.02 14.00 21.95
CA LYS A 99 0.41 14.86 22.97
C LYS A 99 1.35 16.01 23.39
N ASP A 100 2.65 15.75 23.56
CA ASP A 100 3.65 16.80 23.86
C ASP A 100 3.83 17.82 22.73
N LYS A 101 3.50 17.44 21.49
CA LYS A 101 3.63 18.28 20.29
C LYS A 101 2.33 18.96 19.89
N SER A 102 1.21 18.55 20.49
CA SER A 102 -0.10 19.16 20.31
C SER A 102 -0.04 20.62 20.73
N SER A 103 -0.46 21.50 19.84
CA SER A 103 -0.69 22.93 20.10
C SER A 103 -2.05 23.16 20.78
N GLY A 104 -2.98 22.21 20.66
CA GLY A 104 -4.30 22.22 21.30
C GLY A 104 -4.37 21.44 22.62
N ASN A 105 -5.40 21.76 23.42
CA ASN A 105 -5.74 21.04 24.66
C ASN A 105 -6.70 19.86 24.44
N TYR A 106 -6.80 19.35 23.23
CA TYR A 106 -7.70 18.23 22.94
C TYR A 106 -7.09 16.91 23.42
N GLU A 107 -7.85 16.13 24.18
CA GLU A 107 -7.48 14.78 24.60
C GLU A 107 -8.65 13.82 24.31
N PRO A 108 -8.41 12.71 23.59
CA PRO A 108 -9.42 11.67 23.38
C PRO A 108 -9.93 11.12 24.72
N SER A 109 -11.23 10.93 24.86
CA SER A 109 -11.82 10.43 26.11
C SER A 109 -11.53 8.94 26.37
N PHE A 110 -11.29 8.17 25.30
CA PHE A 110 -11.10 6.72 25.38
C PHE A 110 -9.88 6.25 24.58
N PHE A 111 -9.09 5.37 25.18
CA PHE A 111 -8.04 4.61 24.48
C PHE A 111 -8.33 3.12 24.62
N ILE A 112 -8.50 2.45 23.50
CA ILE A 112 -8.65 1.00 23.40
C ILE A 112 -7.32 0.48 22.92
N TYR A 113 -6.66 -0.38 23.69
CA TYR A 113 -5.35 -0.89 23.33
C TYR A 113 -5.33 -2.40 23.11
N THR A 114 -4.41 -2.82 22.26
CA THR A 114 -4.13 -4.22 21.90
C THR A 114 -2.66 -4.55 22.11
N GLY A 115 -2.32 -5.84 22.13
CA GLY A 115 -1.00 -6.35 22.52
C GLY A 115 -1.03 -6.90 23.95
N GLU A 116 -0.02 -7.65 24.35
CA GLU A 116 -0.01 -8.26 25.67
C GLU A 116 0.59 -7.32 26.73
N ASP A 117 -0.07 -7.16 27.87
CA ASP A 117 0.36 -6.23 28.93
C ASP A 117 1.82 -6.41 29.37
N PHE A 118 2.33 -7.65 29.38
CA PHE A 118 3.70 -7.94 29.77
C PHE A 118 4.75 -7.51 28.73
N GLU A 119 4.37 -7.31 27.46
CA GLU A 119 5.29 -6.89 26.40
C GLU A 119 5.68 -5.41 26.53
N GLY A 120 4.93 -4.63 27.30
CA GLY A 120 5.19 -3.19 27.48
C GLY A 120 4.59 -2.60 28.76
N ALA A 121 4.75 -3.29 29.90
CA ALA A 121 4.20 -2.85 31.18
C ALA A 121 4.66 -1.45 31.61
N GLU A 122 5.91 -1.09 31.33
CA GLU A 122 6.45 0.25 31.61
C GLU A 122 5.81 1.31 30.70
N GLN A 123 5.68 1.02 29.40
CA GLN A 123 5.01 1.91 28.45
C GLN A 123 3.54 2.12 28.85
N LEU A 124 2.83 1.04 29.21
CA LEU A 124 1.43 1.10 29.62
C LEU A 124 1.22 1.91 30.90
N SER A 125 2.06 1.68 31.93
CA SER A 125 1.99 2.44 33.18
C SER A 125 2.30 3.92 32.98
N THR A 126 3.31 4.23 32.15
CA THR A 126 3.64 5.61 31.75
C THR A 126 2.52 6.26 30.94
N PHE A 127 1.86 5.51 30.06
CA PHE A 127 0.75 6.01 29.27
C PHE A 127 -0.47 6.32 30.16
N LYS A 128 -0.80 5.44 31.11
CA LYS A 128 -1.87 5.66 32.09
C LYS A 128 -1.61 6.87 32.99
N SER A 129 -0.37 7.06 33.46
CA SER A 129 -0.04 8.19 34.33
C SER A 129 -0.10 9.55 33.63
N ARG A 130 0.10 9.58 32.31
CA ARG A 130 0.08 10.80 31.48
C ARG A 130 -1.30 11.15 30.89
N ASN A 131 -2.24 10.22 30.89
CA ASN A 131 -3.59 10.38 30.32
C ASN A 131 -4.66 10.03 31.36
N GLN A 132 -4.59 10.65 32.54
CA GLN A 132 -5.45 10.32 33.69
C GLN A 132 -6.92 10.72 33.49
N ASP A 133 -7.17 11.69 32.62
CA ASP A 133 -8.52 12.14 32.26
C ASP A 133 -9.19 11.23 31.22
N SER A 134 -8.43 10.27 30.66
CA SER A 134 -8.87 9.33 29.64
C SER A 134 -9.15 7.94 30.23
N THR A 135 -10.19 7.28 29.73
CA THR A 135 -10.44 5.87 30.04
C THR A 135 -9.59 4.98 29.12
N ILE A 136 -8.71 4.17 29.72
CA ILE A 136 -7.81 3.28 28.99
C ILE A 136 -8.21 1.83 29.26
N VAL A 137 -8.63 1.10 28.21
CA VAL A 137 -9.19 -0.24 28.30
C VAL A 137 -8.48 -1.21 27.35
N HIS A 138 -8.27 -2.44 27.80
CA HIS A 138 -7.71 -3.49 26.96
C HIS A 138 -8.80 -4.08 26.05
N TRP A 139 -8.47 -4.35 24.78
CA TRP A 139 -9.38 -4.97 23.80
C TRP A 139 -10.11 -6.21 24.34
N ASN A 140 -9.35 -7.16 24.89
CA ASN A 140 -9.90 -8.39 25.51
C ASN A 140 -10.92 -8.13 26.62
N ASP A 141 -10.83 -7.04 27.38
CA ASP A 141 -11.81 -6.72 28.42
C ASP A 141 -13.18 -6.34 27.84
N ILE A 142 -13.19 -5.89 26.58
CA ILE A 142 -14.40 -5.59 25.82
C ILE A 142 -14.95 -6.89 25.20
N VAL A 143 -14.13 -7.56 24.38
CA VAL A 143 -14.61 -8.69 23.56
C VAL A 143 -14.79 -9.99 24.34
N HIS A 144 -14.16 -10.15 25.51
CA HIS A 144 -14.28 -11.35 26.36
C HIS A 144 -14.98 -11.09 27.69
N LYS A 145 -15.63 -9.93 27.86
CA LYS A 145 -16.46 -9.62 29.02
C LYS A 145 -17.44 -10.76 29.26
N LYS A 146 -17.26 -11.52 30.34
CA LYS A 146 -18.19 -12.59 30.72
C LYS A 146 -19.53 -11.94 31.04
N GLU A 147 -20.59 -12.36 30.36
CA GLU A 147 -21.95 -12.07 30.80
C GLU A 147 -22.07 -12.62 32.22
N ASN A 148 -22.07 -11.76 33.24
CA ASN A 148 -22.34 -12.22 34.59
C ASN A 148 -23.78 -12.75 34.63
N ASP A 149 -23.90 -14.03 34.96
CA ASP A 149 -25.14 -14.74 35.26
C ASP A 149 -26.09 -13.89 36.11
N GLY A 150 -27.30 -13.66 35.60
CA GLY A 150 -28.42 -13.08 36.36
C GLY A 150 -29.22 -12.00 35.64
N GLY A 151 -28.70 -11.42 34.56
CA GLY A 151 -29.41 -10.41 33.78
C GLY A 151 -29.88 -10.95 32.44
N LYS A 152 -31.09 -11.50 32.36
CA LYS A 152 -31.93 -11.29 31.16
C LYS A 152 -32.24 -9.79 31.09
N GLN A 153 -31.23 -8.95 30.88
CA GLN A 153 -31.46 -7.55 30.56
C GLN A 153 -31.97 -7.54 29.13
N ASN A 154 -33.15 -6.96 28.97
CA ASN A 154 -33.75 -6.64 27.68
C ASN A 154 -32.65 -6.23 26.70
N LYS A 155 -32.32 -7.12 25.74
CA LYS A 155 -31.82 -6.69 24.43
C LYS A 155 -32.95 -5.84 23.85
N LYS A 156 -33.09 -4.59 24.29
CA LYS A 156 -33.68 -3.56 23.45
C LYS A 156 -32.82 -3.67 22.21
N LYS A 157 -33.37 -4.26 21.14
CA LYS A 157 -32.77 -4.18 19.81
C LYS A 157 -32.47 -2.71 19.64
N GLN A 158 -31.22 -2.33 19.87
CA GLN A 158 -30.78 -0.97 19.67
C GLN A 158 -31.12 -0.70 18.23
N GLN A 159 -31.90 0.35 17.99
CA GLN A 159 -32.30 0.70 16.66
C GLN A 159 -31.00 0.98 15.91
N GLN A 160 -30.59 0.06 15.04
CA GLN A 160 -29.40 0.22 14.21
C GLN A 160 -29.63 1.52 13.45
N ASN A 161 -28.86 2.55 13.79
CA ASN A 161 -28.80 3.74 12.97
C ASN A 161 -27.96 3.36 11.76
N ILE A 162 -28.64 2.79 10.77
CA ILE A 162 -28.04 2.44 9.49
C ILE A 162 -27.55 3.76 8.88
N PRO A 163 -26.24 3.91 8.59
CA PRO A 163 -25.71 5.13 8.01
C PRO A 163 -26.28 5.35 6.61
N ASN A 164 -26.44 6.62 6.22
CA ASN A 164 -26.81 6.99 4.87
C ASN A 164 -25.58 6.86 3.95
N PRO A 165 -25.76 6.63 2.64
CA PRO A 165 -24.65 6.58 1.69
C PRO A 165 -23.77 7.84 1.67
N ASP A 166 -24.33 9.01 1.99
CA ASP A 166 -23.61 10.29 1.98
C ASP A 166 -22.90 10.61 3.31
N ASP A 167 -23.15 9.82 4.36
CA ASP A 167 -22.48 9.97 5.64
C ASP A 167 -21.00 9.60 5.49
N ILE A 168 -20.12 10.36 6.15
CA ILE A 168 -18.67 10.08 6.14
C ILE A 168 -18.44 8.77 6.88
N ALA A 169 -17.85 7.80 6.19
CA ALA A 169 -17.37 6.57 6.81
C ALA A 169 -15.93 6.76 7.31
N MET A 170 -15.08 7.41 6.51
CA MET A 170 -13.65 7.51 6.80
C MET A 170 -13.04 8.85 6.44
N ILE A 171 -12.03 9.24 7.21
CA ILE A 171 -11.07 10.31 6.92
C ILE A 171 -9.68 9.65 6.86
N MET A 172 -9.21 9.35 5.66
CA MET A 172 -7.92 8.71 5.47
C MET A 172 -6.83 9.76 5.23
N TYR A 173 -5.81 9.78 6.09
CA TYR A 173 -4.71 10.73 5.96
C TYR A 173 -3.62 10.23 5.00
N THR A 174 -3.22 11.09 4.06
CA THR A 174 -2.10 10.81 3.16
C THR A 174 -0.93 11.75 3.43
N SER A 175 0.30 11.21 3.39
CA SER A 175 1.51 12.03 3.43
C SER A 175 1.76 12.60 2.03
N GLY A 176 1.24 13.79 1.75
CA GLY A 176 1.53 14.53 0.53
C GLY A 176 3.02 14.93 0.43
N THR A 177 3.47 15.29 -0.78
CA THR A 177 4.86 15.73 -1.04
C THR A 177 5.21 17.09 -0.43
N THR A 178 4.22 17.84 0.06
CA THR A 178 4.37 19.20 0.60
C THR A 178 3.40 19.44 1.78
N GLY A 179 3.92 19.35 3.01
CA GLY A 179 3.22 19.85 4.21
C GLY A 179 2.60 18.78 5.11
N ALA A 180 1.79 19.23 6.06
CA ALA A 180 1.08 18.37 7.00
C ALA A 180 0.19 17.34 6.27
N PRO A 181 -0.01 16.13 6.85
CA PRO A 181 -0.91 15.13 6.29
C PRO A 181 -2.29 15.71 5.97
N LYS A 182 -2.93 15.23 4.90
CA LYS A 182 -4.25 15.71 4.47
C LYS A 182 -5.27 14.58 4.60
N GLY A 183 -6.36 14.84 5.31
CA GLY A 183 -7.47 13.90 5.46
C GLY A 183 -8.36 13.89 4.21
N ILE A 184 -8.64 12.71 3.68
CA ILE A 184 -9.55 12.49 2.54
C ILE A 184 -10.85 11.92 3.05
N GLU A 185 -11.96 12.62 2.79
CA GLU A 185 -13.30 12.23 3.21
C GLU A 185 -13.90 11.20 2.23
N LEU A 186 -14.09 9.98 2.73
CA LEU A 186 -14.75 8.89 2.03
C LEU A 186 -16.10 8.61 2.69
N THR A 187 -17.17 8.62 1.91
CA THR A 187 -18.51 8.28 2.37
C THR A 187 -18.74 6.76 2.34
N HIS A 188 -19.78 6.30 3.03
CA HIS A 188 -20.23 4.91 2.92
C HIS A 188 -20.53 4.52 1.46
N GLY A 189 -21.19 5.40 0.71
CA GLY A 189 -21.50 5.22 -0.70
C GLY A 189 -20.25 5.12 -1.58
N ASN A 190 -19.20 5.90 -1.30
CA ASN A 190 -17.94 5.81 -2.03
C ASN A 190 -17.30 4.42 -1.89
N ILE A 191 -17.21 3.93 -0.66
CA ILE A 191 -16.60 2.64 -0.34
C ILE A 191 -17.42 1.50 -0.98
N VAL A 192 -18.75 1.52 -0.81
CA VAL A 192 -19.65 0.49 -1.37
C VAL A 192 -19.57 0.48 -2.91
N ALA A 193 -19.50 1.65 -3.55
CA ALA A 193 -19.36 1.73 -5.01
C ALA A 193 -18.04 1.11 -5.49
N ALA A 194 -16.92 1.38 -4.81
CA ALA A 194 -15.63 0.76 -5.11
C ALA A 194 -15.65 -0.75 -4.88
N MET A 195 -16.28 -1.21 -3.80
CA MET A 195 -16.42 -2.64 -3.51
C MET A 195 -17.26 -3.36 -4.57
N GLY A 196 -18.42 -2.81 -4.96
CA GLY A 196 -19.25 -3.40 -6.00
C GLY A 196 -18.55 -3.46 -7.36
N ALA A 197 -17.74 -2.45 -7.68
CA ALA A 197 -16.91 -2.47 -8.88
C ALA A 197 -15.79 -3.51 -8.80
N ALA A 198 -15.11 -3.63 -7.67
CA ALA A 198 -14.07 -4.63 -7.46
C ALA A 198 -14.66 -6.04 -7.56
N GLU A 199 -15.78 -6.29 -6.88
CA GLU A 199 -16.58 -7.50 -6.98
C GLU A 199 -16.82 -7.87 -8.44
N HIS A 200 -17.42 -6.95 -9.21
CA HIS A 200 -17.68 -7.19 -10.62
C HIS A 200 -16.43 -7.57 -11.44
N LEU A 201 -15.26 -6.99 -11.12
CA LEU A 201 -14.02 -7.22 -11.87
C LEU A 201 -13.30 -8.51 -11.50
N VAL A 202 -13.47 -9.02 -10.27
CA VAL A 202 -12.66 -10.14 -9.76
C VAL A 202 -13.45 -11.38 -9.31
N MET A 203 -14.79 -11.36 -9.26
CA MET A 203 -15.55 -12.54 -8.78
C MET A 203 -15.25 -13.82 -9.56
N ASP A 204 -15.10 -13.76 -10.87
CA ASP A 204 -14.75 -14.93 -11.68
C ASP A 204 -13.42 -15.59 -11.24
N LEU A 205 -12.52 -14.82 -10.62
CA LEU A 205 -11.27 -15.33 -10.06
C LEU A 205 -11.44 -15.93 -8.66
N LEU A 206 -12.40 -15.43 -7.88
CA LEU A 206 -12.57 -15.72 -6.46
C LEU A 206 -13.69 -16.74 -6.17
N ASP A 207 -14.62 -16.95 -7.10
CA ASP A 207 -15.78 -17.83 -6.96
C ASP A 207 -15.44 -19.32 -6.85
N HIS A 208 -14.21 -19.70 -7.21
CA HIS A 208 -13.79 -21.09 -7.30
C HIS A 208 -12.45 -21.34 -6.60
N GLY A 209 -12.49 -21.98 -5.44
CA GLY A 209 -11.30 -22.52 -4.80
C GLY A 209 -11.30 -22.39 -3.28
N ASN A 210 -10.29 -23.02 -2.65
CA ASN A 210 -10.01 -22.84 -1.24
C ASN A 210 -9.04 -21.66 -1.07
N HIS A 211 -9.58 -20.44 -1.12
CA HIS A 211 -8.78 -19.22 -1.07
C HIS A 211 -8.38 -18.83 0.36
N CYS A 212 -7.24 -18.15 0.47
CA CYS A 212 -6.75 -17.54 1.70
C CYS A 212 -5.91 -16.33 1.33
N TYR A 213 -6.25 -15.18 1.92
CA TYR A 213 -5.54 -13.92 1.73
C TYR A 213 -4.51 -13.70 2.84
N ILE A 214 -3.34 -13.18 2.50
CA ILE A 214 -2.35 -12.71 3.47
C ILE A 214 -2.41 -11.18 3.58
N GLY A 215 -2.92 -10.67 4.70
CA GLY A 215 -2.99 -9.24 4.99
C GLY A 215 -1.73 -8.76 5.70
N PHE A 216 -1.00 -7.83 5.10
CA PHE A 216 0.26 -7.31 5.66
C PHE A 216 0.59 -5.88 5.24
N LEU A 217 -0.11 -5.34 4.24
CA LEU A 217 0.01 -3.94 3.90
C LEU A 217 -0.71 -3.11 4.97
N PRO A 218 -0.35 -1.85 5.20
CA PRO A 218 -0.99 -1.05 6.25
C PRO A 218 -2.49 -0.83 5.96
N LEU A 219 -3.38 -1.21 6.88
CA LEU A 219 -4.83 -0.97 6.79
C LEU A 219 -5.20 0.52 6.82
N ALA A 220 -4.32 1.36 7.34
CA ALA A 220 -4.42 2.82 7.20
C ALA A 220 -4.33 3.29 5.73
N HIS A 221 -3.87 2.44 4.80
CA HIS A 221 -3.84 2.70 3.36
C HIS A 221 -5.08 2.09 2.67
N VAL A 222 -5.73 2.89 1.81
CA VAL A 222 -6.98 2.52 1.13
C VAL A 222 -6.93 1.17 0.39
N LEU A 223 -5.78 0.84 -0.21
CA LEU A 223 -5.60 -0.41 -0.96
C LEU A 223 -5.86 -1.64 -0.09
N GLU A 224 -5.20 -1.74 1.07
CA GLU A 224 -5.38 -2.89 1.95
C GLU A 224 -6.80 -2.93 2.52
N PHE A 225 -7.31 -1.75 2.93
CA PHE A 225 -8.65 -1.62 3.47
C PHE A 225 -9.72 -2.17 2.52
N ILE A 226 -9.70 -1.74 1.25
CA ILE A 226 -10.68 -2.19 0.26
C ILE A 226 -10.51 -3.68 -0.05
N ILE A 227 -9.27 -4.16 -0.17
CA ILE A 227 -9.01 -5.59 -0.39
C ILE A 227 -9.56 -6.44 0.75
N GLU A 228 -9.28 -6.11 2.01
CA GLU A 228 -9.80 -6.87 3.14
C GLU A 228 -11.33 -6.82 3.23
N PHE A 229 -11.94 -5.66 2.96
CA PHE A 229 -13.40 -5.55 2.88
C PHE A 229 -14.00 -6.46 1.80
N ILE A 230 -13.36 -6.56 0.64
CA ILE A 230 -13.78 -7.50 -0.42
C ILE A 230 -13.64 -8.94 0.08
N MET A 231 -12.49 -9.31 0.65
CA MET A 231 -12.26 -10.67 1.17
C MET A 231 -13.31 -11.07 2.21
N VAL A 232 -13.65 -10.16 3.13
CA VAL A 232 -14.72 -10.36 4.12
C VAL A 232 -16.08 -10.56 3.44
N THR A 233 -16.38 -9.77 2.40
CA THR A 233 -17.65 -9.83 1.67
C THR A 233 -17.82 -11.15 0.91
N VAL A 234 -16.74 -11.67 0.30
CA VAL A 234 -16.76 -12.94 -0.43
C VAL A 234 -16.57 -14.18 0.44
N GLY A 235 -16.27 -14.01 1.73
CA GLY A 235 -16.07 -15.13 2.64
C GLY A 235 -14.65 -15.74 2.59
N ILE A 236 -13.65 -15.02 2.07
CA ILE A 236 -12.26 -15.48 2.03
C ILE A 236 -11.57 -15.24 3.38
N PRO A 237 -10.93 -16.24 4.00
CA PRO A 237 -10.19 -16.06 5.25
C PRO A 237 -8.94 -15.19 5.05
N ILE A 238 -8.66 -14.34 6.04
CA ILE A 238 -7.52 -13.42 6.07
C ILE A 238 -6.55 -13.87 7.17
N GLY A 239 -5.32 -14.20 6.79
CA GLY A 239 -4.21 -14.39 7.71
C GLY A 239 -3.37 -13.13 7.79
N TYR A 240 -3.26 -12.53 8.98
CA TYR A 240 -2.48 -11.32 9.20
C TYR A 240 -0.98 -11.63 9.35
N ALA A 241 -0.15 -10.76 8.80
CA ALA A 241 1.31 -10.83 8.82
C ALA A 241 1.90 -9.41 8.83
N THR A 242 3.22 -9.30 8.93
CA THR A 242 3.94 -8.03 8.73
C THR A 242 4.98 -8.18 7.64
N ALA A 243 5.35 -7.08 6.98
CA ALA A 243 6.42 -7.07 5.97
C ALA A 243 7.79 -7.61 6.49
N ARG A 244 7.97 -7.67 7.82
CA ARG A 244 9.16 -8.23 8.47
C ARG A 244 9.04 -9.74 8.70
N THR A 245 7.85 -10.26 8.92
CA THR A 245 7.58 -11.67 9.28
C THR A 245 7.18 -12.53 8.09
N LEU A 246 6.84 -11.93 6.93
CA LEU A 246 6.54 -12.64 5.67
C LEU A 246 7.58 -13.73 5.32
N MET A 247 8.86 -13.42 5.48
CA MET A 247 9.99 -14.30 5.15
C MET A 247 10.78 -14.66 6.43
N PRO A 248 11.50 -15.80 6.45
CA PRO A 248 12.28 -16.26 7.62
C PRO A 248 13.38 -15.31 8.12
N GLY A 249 13.73 -14.26 7.37
CA GLY A 249 14.89 -13.42 7.65
C GLY A 249 14.86 -12.68 9.00
N SER A 250 13.67 -12.38 9.52
CA SER A 250 13.49 -11.73 10.82
C SER A 250 12.78 -12.63 11.84
N VAL A 251 12.60 -13.92 11.53
CA VAL A 251 11.87 -14.89 12.36
C VAL A 251 12.84 -15.87 13.02
N ALA A 252 12.83 -15.92 14.35
CA ALA A 252 13.56 -16.89 15.15
C ALA A 252 12.76 -18.20 15.26
N GLY A 253 13.47 -19.32 15.41
CA GLY A 253 12.83 -20.58 15.78
C GLY A 253 12.41 -20.59 17.25
N LYS A 254 11.76 -21.68 17.67
CA LYS A 254 11.18 -21.81 19.02
C LYS A 254 12.21 -21.54 20.11
N ASN A 255 11.80 -20.81 21.15
CA ASN A 255 12.63 -20.33 22.25
C ASN A 255 13.85 -19.51 21.79
N GLY A 256 13.69 -18.73 20.72
CA GLY A 256 14.75 -17.93 20.12
C GLY A 256 15.88 -18.71 19.43
N GLN A 257 15.75 -20.02 19.21
CA GLN A 257 16.81 -20.85 18.64
C GLN A 257 16.65 -21.08 17.12
N GLY A 258 17.70 -20.77 16.35
CA GLY A 258 17.72 -20.99 14.90
C GLY A 258 16.79 -20.04 14.13
N LYS A 259 16.56 -20.35 12.85
CA LYS A 259 15.62 -19.60 12.00
C LYS A 259 14.25 -20.27 12.04
N GLY A 260 13.21 -19.48 12.27
CA GLY A 260 11.82 -19.94 12.20
C GLY A 260 11.27 -19.88 10.78
N LYS A 261 10.03 -20.31 10.63
CA LYS A 261 9.28 -20.20 9.38
C LYS A 261 8.64 -18.81 9.28
N GLY A 262 8.65 -18.20 8.10
CA GLY A 262 7.92 -16.95 7.86
C GLY A 262 6.43 -17.21 7.63
N ASP A 263 5.62 -16.15 7.70
CA ASP A 263 4.17 -16.22 7.54
C ASP A 263 3.72 -16.84 6.21
N LEU A 264 4.44 -16.58 5.11
CA LEU A 264 4.10 -17.16 3.81
C LEU A 264 4.18 -18.69 3.82
N GLU A 265 5.17 -19.26 4.51
CA GLU A 265 5.32 -20.71 4.64
C GLU A 265 4.26 -21.29 5.59
N LEU A 266 3.97 -20.61 6.70
CA LEU A 266 3.00 -21.06 7.70
C LEU A 266 1.55 -20.99 7.18
N LEU A 267 1.17 -19.85 6.58
CA LEU A 267 -0.18 -19.58 6.12
C LEU A 267 -0.51 -20.27 4.79
N SER A 268 0.49 -20.42 3.92
CA SER A 268 0.31 -20.92 2.56
C SER A 268 -0.84 -20.23 1.80
N PRO A 269 -0.79 -18.89 1.62
CA PRO A 269 -1.88 -18.13 1.02
C PRO A 269 -2.04 -18.46 -0.47
N THR A 270 -3.23 -18.20 -1.01
CA THR A 270 -3.49 -18.26 -2.47
C THR A 270 -3.53 -16.89 -3.12
N ILE A 271 -3.80 -15.85 -2.33
CA ILE A 271 -3.93 -14.46 -2.77
C ILE A 271 -2.90 -13.61 -2.03
N MET A 272 -2.14 -12.81 -2.77
CA MET A 272 -1.17 -11.87 -2.19
C MET A 272 -1.23 -10.53 -2.92
N VAL A 273 -1.52 -9.46 -2.18
CA VAL A 273 -1.50 -8.09 -2.71
C VAL A 273 -0.22 -7.40 -2.24
N GLY A 274 0.42 -6.64 -3.12
CA GLY A 274 1.70 -6.02 -2.83
C GLY A 274 1.92 -4.74 -3.61
N VAL A 275 2.89 -3.96 -3.16
CA VAL A 275 3.43 -2.81 -3.91
C VAL A 275 4.67 -3.25 -4.70
N PRO A 276 5.10 -2.51 -5.74
CA PRO A 276 6.28 -2.86 -6.54
C PRO A 276 7.51 -3.24 -5.74
N ALA A 277 7.81 -2.51 -4.67
CA ALA A 277 8.97 -2.77 -3.80
C ALA A 277 8.94 -4.19 -3.17
N ILE A 278 7.77 -4.73 -2.86
CA ILE A 278 7.62 -6.10 -2.33
C ILE A 278 7.94 -7.11 -3.42
N TRP A 279 7.40 -6.93 -4.62
CA TRP A 279 7.65 -7.81 -5.76
C TRP A 279 9.11 -7.79 -6.21
N GLU A 280 9.75 -6.62 -6.18
CA GLU A 280 11.18 -6.45 -6.46
C GLU A 280 12.05 -7.13 -5.41
N ARG A 281 11.73 -6.97 -4.11
CA ARG A 281 12.43 -7.66 -3.02
C ARG A 281 12.36 -9.18 -3.18
N ILE A 282 11.17 -9.69 -3.52
CA ILE A 282 10.95 -11.11 -3.81
C ILE A 282 11.83 -11.56 -4.98
N ARG A 283 11.76 -10.86 -6.11
CA ARG A 283 12.54 -11.16 -7.32
C ARG A 283 14.04 -11.17 -7.01
N ASN A 284 14.54 -10.11 -6.38
CA ASN A 284 15.96 -9.96 -6.07
C ASN A 284 16.43 -11.03 -5.07
N GLY A 285 15.60 -11.40 -4.09
CA GLY A 285 15.89 -12.49 -3.17
C GLY A 285 16.01 -13.85 -3.87
N VAL A 286 15.17 -14.11 -4.88
CA VAL A 286 15.25 -15.33 -5.70
C VAL A 286 16.48 -15.31 -6.60
N LEU A 287 16.70 -14.20 -7.32
CA LEU A 287 17.85 -14.05 -8.22
C LEU A 287 19.18 -14.16 -7.46
N GLY A 288 19.29 -13.56 -6.27
CA GLY A 288 20.48 -13.66 -5.43
C GLY A 288 20.78 -15.09 -4.94
N GLU A 289 19.75 -15.94 -4.79
CA GLU A 289 19.94 -17.36 -4.51
C GLU A 289 20.31 -18.16 -5.76
N LEU A 290 19.76 -17.77 -6.92
CA LEU A 290 20.06 -18.36 -8.22
C LEU A 290 21.50 -18.09 -8.65
N GLU A 291 22.07 -16.92 -8.33
CA GLU A 291 23.48 -16.59 -8.60
C GLU A 291 24.48 -17.53 -7.91
N LYS A 292 24.07 -18.19 -6.82
CA LYS A 292 24.90 -19.19 -6.12
C LYS A 292 24.88 -20.55 -6.79
N GLN A 293 24.00 -20.76 -7.77
CA GLN A 293 23.83 -22.02 -8.47
C GLN A 293 24.75 -22.12 -9.69
N HIS A 294 24.91 -23.34 -10.21
CA HIS A 294 25.69 -23.57 -11.42
C HIS A 294 25.07 -22.85 -12.64
N TRP A 295 25.92 -22.33 -13.55
CA TRP A 295 25.50 -21.49 -14.69
C TRP A 295 24.43 -22.13 -15.59
N THR A 296 24.44 -23.46 -15.72
CA THR A 296 23.44 -24.22 -16.49
C THR A 296 22.04 -24.09 -15.88
N LEU A 297 21.93 -24.18 -14.55
CA LEU A 297 20.66 -24.02 -13.85
C LEU A 297 20.16 -22.58 -13.96
N LYS A 298 21.07 -21.60 -13.85
CA LYS A 298 20.76 -20.19 -14.08
C LYS A 298 20.18 -19.95 -15.48
N LYS A 299 20.86 -20.45 -16.52
CA LYS A 299 20.40 -20.32 -17.91
C LYS A 299 19.08 -21.04 -18.16
N ALA A 300 18.89 -22.23 -17.59
CA ALA A 300 17.63 -22.96 -17.67
C ALA A 300 16.48 -22.19 -17.01
N PHE A 301 16.72 -21.57 -15.85
CA PHE A 301 15.74 -20.77 -15.13
C PHE A 301 15.36 -19.48 -15.89
N GLU A 302 16.35 -18.74 -16.41
CA GLU A 302 16.13 -17.55 -17.26
C GLU A 302 15.31 -17.91 -18.52
N LEU A 303 15.69 -19.00 -19.20
CA LEU A 303 14.98 -19.49 -20.39
C LEU A 303 13.56 -19.93 -20.06
N ALA A 304 13.34 -20.60 -18.92
CA ALA A 304 12.03 -21.02 -18.48
C ALA A 304 11.09 -19.84 -18.22
N ILE A 305 11.59 -18.74 -17.64
CA ILE A 305 10.80 -17.52 -17.47
C ILE A 305 10.39 -16.96 -18.84
N GLU A 306 11.32 -16.90 -19.79
CA GLU A 306 11.02 -16.40 -21.14
C GLU A 306 9.95 -17.27 -21.83
N LEU A 307 10.16 -18.58 -21.85
CA LEU A 307 9.26 -19.52 -22.52
C LEU A 307 7.87 -19.50 -21.88
N LYS A 308 7.78 -19.57 -20.54
CA LYS A 308 6.49 -19.54 -19.86
C LYS A 308 5.78 -18.21 -20.08
N TRP A 309 6.49 -17.08 -20.03
CA TRP A 309 5.91 -15.77 -20.32
C TRP A 309 5.32 -15.69 -21.73
N GLN A 310 6.07 -16.13 -22.74
CA GLN A 310 5.59 -16.16 -24.13
C GLN A 310 4.35 -17.04 -24.29
N MET A 311 4.33 -18.20 -23.62
CA MET A 311 3.15 -19.07 -23.60
C MET A 311 1.97 -18.40 -22.90
N LEU A 312 2.16 -17.76 -21.76
CA LEU A 312 1.09 -17.03 -21.07
C LEU A 312 0.54 -15.88 -21.93
N CYS A 313 1.40 -15.15 -22.64
CA CYS A 313 0.98 -14.13 -23.59
C CYS A 313 0.20 -14.72 -24.77
N PHE A 314 0.65 -15.86 -25.31
CA PHE A 314 0.03 -16.51 -26.45
C PHE A 314 -1.33 -17.13 -26.12
N PHE A 315 -1.44 -17.81 -24.98
CA PHE A 315 -2.68 -18.48 -24.55
C PHE A 315 -3.61 -17.57 -23.74
N GLY A 316 -3.13 -16.42 -23.26
CA GLY A 316 -3.86 -15.48 -22.40
C GLY A 316 -4.07 -15.96 -20.96
N GLN A 317 -3.78 -17.23 -20.67
CA GLN A 317 -4.02 -17.86 -19.37
C GLN A 317 -3.08 -19.04 -19.12
N ASP A 318 -3.05 -19.49 -17.87
CA ASP A 318 -2.32 -20.69 -17.46
C ASP A 318 -2.99 -21.97 -17.99
N ASN A 319 -2.17 -22.96 -18.37
CA ASN A 319 -2.59 -24.25 -18.92
C ASN A 319 -1.63 -25.38 -18.50
N VAL A 320 -1.91 -26.60 -18.96
CA VAL A 320 -1.13 -27.78 -18.56
C VAL A 320 0.37 -27.63 -18.89
N LEU A 321 0.72 -27.02 -20.03
CA LEU A 321 2.11 -26.86 -20.45
C LEU A 321 2.84 -25.81 -19.60
N THR A 322 2.17 -24.69 -19.29
CA THR A 322 2.77 -23.65 -18.43
C THR A 322 2.95 -24.12 -17.00
N ARG A 323 2.07 -25.00 -16.49
CA ARG A 323 2.18 -25.61 -15.15
C ARG A 323 3.34 -26.58 -15.00
N VAL A 324 3.85 -27.18 -16.08
CA VAL A 324 5.04 -28.05 -16.00
C VAL A 324 6.23 -27.28 -15.42
N PHE A 325 6.40 -26.01 -15.80
CA PHE A 325 7.46 -25.15 -15.25
C PHE A 325 7.29 -24.92 -13.75
N ASP A 326 6.05 -24.80 -13.27
CA ASP A 326 5.75 -24.58 -11.85
C ASP A 326 6.15 -25.75 -10.96
N TYR A 327 5.90 -26.98 -11.42
CA TYR A 327 6.24 -28.17 -10.66
C TYR A 327 7.72 -28.54 -10.76
N THR A 328 8.41 -28.16 -11.82
CA THR A 328 9.79 -28.57 -12.09
C THR A 328 10.82 -27.52 -11.66
N LEU A 329 10.83 -26.36 -12.32
CA LEU A 329 11.88 -25.35 -12.16
C LEU A 329 11.51 -24.28 -11.12
N PHE A 330 10.23 -23.94 -11.00
CA PHE A 330 9.79 -22.88 -10.08
C PHE A 330 9.30 -23.40 -8.73
N SER A 331 9.24 -24.73 -8.53
CA SER A 331 8.78 -25.32 -7.26
C SER A 331 9.55 -24.84 -6.02
N PRO A 332 10.89 -24.60 -6.05
CA PRO A 332 11.58 -24.06 -4.88
C PRO A 332 11.21 -22.60 -4.58
N VAL A 333 10.92 -21.81 -5.63
CA VAL A 333 10.49 -20.41 -5.49
C VAL A 333 9.07 -20.36 -4.94
N ARG A 334 8.17 -21.18 -5.50
CA ARG A 334 6.79 -21.31 -5.03
C ARG A 334 6.73 -21.79 -3.59
N ALA A 335 7.55 -22.76 -3.20
CA ALA A 335 7.61 -23.29 -1.84
C ALA A 335 7.95 -22.21 -0.79
N LYS A 336 8.84 -21.27 -1.12
CA LYS A 336 9.15 -20.13 -0.24
C LYS A 336 7.97 -19.17 -0.04
N MET A 337 7.00 -19.17 -0.96
CA MET A 337 5.76 -18.41 -0.86
C MET A 337 4.58 -19.26 -0.33
N GLY A 338 4.86 -20.43 0.26
CA GLY A 338 3.83 -21.35 0.75
C GLY A 338 3.18 -22.23 -0.33
N GLY A 339 3.67 -22.18 -1.57
CA GLY A 339 3.33 -23.13 -2.65
C GLY A 339 1.97 -22.93 -3.32
N ARG A 340 1.02 -22.24 -2.68
CA ARG A 340 -0.37 -22.12 -3.15
C ARG A 340 -0.72 -20.77 -3.78
N VAL A 341 0.19 -19.79 -3.79
CA VAL A 341 -0.06 -18.48 -4.42
C VAL A 341 -0.46 -18.69 -5.87
N THR A 342 -1.59 -18.10 -6.25
CA THR A 342 -2.21 -18.23 -7.57
C THR A 342 -2.60 -16.86 -8.12
N TYR A 343 -3.10 -15.97 -7.26
CA TYR A 343 -3.47 -14.61 -7.63
C TYR A 343 -2.61 -13.61 -6.89
N THR A 344 -2.11 -12.63 -7.62
CA THR A 344 -1.30 -11.54 -7.10
C THR A 344 -1.81 -10.22 -7.65
N LEU A 345 -1.66 -9.15 -6.88
CA LEU A 345 -2.01 -7.80 -7.33
C LEU A 345 -0.87 -6.84 -6.98
N SER A 346 -0.46 -6.04 -7.96
CA SER A 346 0.45 -4.92 -7.77
C SER A 346 -0.32 -3.61 -7.89
N GLY A 347 -0.19 -2.74 -6.90
CA GLY A 347 -0.82 -1.42 -6.89
C GLY A 347 0.00 -0.38 -6.15
N GLY A 348 -0.47 0.86 -6.17
CA GLY A 348 0.13 1.99 -5.45
C GLY A 348 1.32 2.65 -6.16
N ALA A 349 2.06 1.96 -7.02
CA ALA A 349 3.13 2.54 -7.84
C ALA A 349 3.36 1.74 -9.15
N PRO A 350 4.05 2.32 -10.15
CA PRO A 350 4.36 1.61 -11.41
C PRO A 350 5.26 0.39 -11.20
N LEU A 351 4.89 -0.75 -11.80
CA LEU A 351 5.69 -1.98 -11.79
C LEU A 351 6.49 -2.13 -13.08
N SER A 352 7.76 -2.52 -12.98
CA SER A 352 8.57 -2.82 -14.15
C SER A 352 8.11 -4.08 -14.88
N THR A 353 8.23 -4.09 -16.21
CA THR A 353 7.91 -5.24 -17.07
C THR A 353 8.64 -6.51 -16.63
N ASN A 354 9.92 -6.40 -16.26
CA ASN A 354 10.71 -7.53 -15.81
C ASN A 354 10.21 -8.12 -14.49
N THR A 355 9.80 -7.28 -13.54
CA THR A 355 9.20 -7.76 -12.29
C THR A 355 7.84 -8.40 -12.54
N HIS A 356 7.00 -7.76 -13.38
CA HIS A 356 5.71 -8.35 -13.77
C HIS A 356 5.91 -9.75 -14.36
N LYS A 357 6.73 -9.85 -15.40
CA LYS A 357 7.05 -11.11 -16.07
C LYS A 357 7.57 -12.18 -15.12
N PHE A 358 8.48 -11.81 -14.21
CA PHE A 358 8.99 -12.72 -13.20
C PHE A 358 7.88 -13.26 -12.29
N VAL A 359 7.04 -12.39 -11.73
CA VAL A 359 5.96 -12.79 -10.81
C VAL A 359 4.91 -13.64 -11.53
N ALA A 360 4.45 -13.19 -12.71
CA ALA A 360 3.50 -13.91 -13.55
C ALA A 360 3.99 -15.32 -13.93
N SER A 361 5.30 -15.45 -14.19
CA SER A 361 5.88 -16.74 -14.60
C SER A 361 6.16 -17.65 -13.40
N THR A 362 6.60 -17.12 -12.26
CA THR A 362 7.13 -17.95 -11.16
C THR A 362 6.16 -18.15 -9.99
N LEU A 363 5.20 -17.24 -9.79
CA LEU A 363 4.35 -17.21 -8.60
C LEU A 363 2.86 -17.36 -8.94
N GLY A 364 2.29 -16.50 -9.76
CA GLY A 364 0.85 -16.50 -10.02
C GLY A 364 0.42 -15.37 -10.94
N TYR A 365 -0.85 -15.37 -11.32
CA TYR A 365 -1.42 -14.33 -12.18
C TYR A 365 -1.30 -12.96 -11.51
N LEU A 366 -0.67 -11.99 -12.17
CA LEU A 366 -0.43 -10.66 -11.61
C LEU A 366 -1.36 -9.61 -12.22
N LEU A 367 -2.27 -9.11 -11.40
CA LEU A 367 -3.12 -7.97 -11.71
C LEU A 367 -2.33 -6.67 -11.46
N GLN A 368 -2.49 -5.68 -12.34
CA GLN A 368 -2.05 -4.30 -12.11
C GLN A 368 -3.26 -3.44 -11.80
N GLY A 369 -3.25 -2.79 -10.63
CA GLY A 369 -4.27 -1.86 -10.20
C GLY A 369 -3.76 -0.43 -10.15
N TYR A 370 -4.55 0.48 -10.72
CA TYR A 370 -4.37 1.93 -10.53
C TYR A 370 -5.47 2.47 -9.64
N GLY A 371 -5.08 3.29 -8.68
CA GLY A 371 -6.02 3.95 -7.79
C GLY A 371 -5.32 4.92 -6.87
N LEU A 372 -6.13 5.82 -6.34
CA LEU A 372 -5.76 6.86 -5.38
C LEU A 372 -6.66 6.71 -4.16
N THR A 373 -6.26 7.26 -3.01
CA THR A 373 -7.17 7.34 -1.85
C THR A 373 -8.44 8.10 -2.21
N GLU A 374 -8.31 9.14 -3.05
CA GLU A 374 -9.38 9.97 -3.57
C GLU A 374 -10.41 9.20 -4.42
N CYS A 375 -10.13 7.98 -4.91
CA CYS A 375 -11.10 7.16 -5.64
C CYS A 375 -11.34 5.80 -4.98
N CYS A 376 -11.20 5.73 -3.65
CA CYS A 376 -11.32 4.49 -2.88
C CYS A 376 -10.41 3.36 -3.39
N GLY A 377 -9.19 3.69 -3.83
CA GLY A 377 -8.16 2.71 -4.20
C GLY A 377 -8.38 1.98 -5.53
N LEU A 378 -9.50 2.17 -6.22
CA LEU A 378 -9.84 1.48 -7.46
C LEU A 378 -10.29 2.46 -8.56
N GLY A 379 -9.34 2.92 -9.37
CA GLY A 379 -9.59 3.71 -10.58
C GLY A 379 -9.61 2.86 -11.84
N ALA A 380 -8.71 1.89 -11.96
CA ALA A 380 -8.64 0.92 -13.06
C ALA A 380 -7.95 -0.37 -12.58
N LEU A 381 -8.27 -1.49 -13.23
CA LEU A 381 -7.68 -2.78 -12.93
C LEU A 381 -7.52 -3.60 -14.21
N THR A 382 -6.36 -4.21 -14.43
CA THR A 382 -6.21 -5.21 -15.50
C THR A 382 -7.11 -6.40 -15.21
N ILE A 383 -7.84 -6.87 -16.21
CA ILE A 383 -8.75 -8.02 -16.08
C ILE A 383 -8.23 -9.24 -16.85
N PRO A 384 -8.61 -10.47 -16.46
CA PRO A 384 -8.18 -11.70 -17.14
C PRO A 384 -8.42 -11.72 -18.65
N SER A 385 -9.51 -11.11 -19.11
CA SER A 385 -9.86 -11.03 -20.53
C SER A 385 -8.91 -10.18 -21.38
N LEU A 386 -8.04 -9.36 -20.78
CA LEU A 386 -6.94 -8.67 -21.48
C LEU A 386 -5.75 -9.59 -21.74
N GLY A 387 -5.70 -10.76 -21.11
CA GLY A 387 -4.53 -11.63 -21.09
C GLY A 387 -3.34 -11.03 -20.34
N MET A 388 -2.14 -11.52 -20.63
CA MET A 388 -0.91 -10.99 -20.03
C MET A 388 -0.50 -9.67 -20.67
N VAL A 389 -0.71 -8.58 -19.95
CA VAL A 389 -0.33 -7.23 -20.39
C VAL A 389 0.56 -6.54 -19.36
N THR A 390 1.62 -5.90 -19.83
CA THR A 390 2.52 -5.09 -18.99
C THR A 390 2.41 -3.62 -19.34
N GLY A 391 2.64 -2.74 -18.36
CA GLY A 391 2.57 -1.29 -18.55
C GLY A 391 1.15 -0.75 -18.76
N ALA A 392 0.12 -1.59 -18.62
CA ALA A 392 -1.28 -1.19 -18.61
C ALA A 392 -1.84 -1.23 -17.18
N ILE A 393 -2.80 -0.35 -16.91
CA ILE A 393 -3.59 -0.33 -15.68
C ILE A 393 -4.99 -0.92 -15.87
N GLY A 394 -5.34 -1.28 -17.11
CA GLY A 394 -6.65 -1.84 -17.47
C GLY A 394 -7.68 -0.80 -17.88
N PRO A 395 -8.93 -1.21 -18.13
CA PRO A 395 -10.05 -0.30 -18.34
C PRO A 395 -10.40 0.46 -17.05
N PRO A 396 -11.14 1.58 -17.16
CA PRO A 396 -11.71 2.26 -15.99
C PRO A 396 -12.55 1.28 -15.16
N SER A 397 -12.48 1.44 -13.84
CA SER A 397 -13.36 0.72 -12.91
C SER A 397 -14.83 1.01 -13.25
N PRO A 398 -15.75 0.03 -13.15
CA PRO A 398 -17.18 0.24 -13.35
C PRO A 398 -17.80 1.38 -12.52
N SER A 399 -17.16 1.78 -11.42
CA SER A 399 -17.58 2.88 -10.54
C SER A 399 -17.06 4.26 -10.95
N VAL A 400 -16.28 4.38 -12.02
CA VAL A 400 -15.70 5.66 -12.46
C VAL A 400 -15.69 5.80 -13.97
N GLU A 401 -15.61 7.05 -14.41
CA GLU A 401 -15.32 7.43 -15.78
C GLU A 401 -14.03 8.23 -15.84
N PHE A 402 -13.33 8.12 -16.97
CA PHE A 402 -12.05 8.76 -17.25
C PHE A 402 -12.21 9.84 -18.32
N LYS A 403 -11.55 10.98 -18.12
CA LYS A 403 -11.42 12.06 -19.10
C LYS A 403 -9.93 12.39 -19.24
N LEU A 404 -9.43 12.47 -20.46
CA LEU A 404 -8.10 13.02 -20.72
C LEU A 404 -8.21 14.52 -20.99
N VAL A 405 -7.32 15.29 -20.39
CA VAL A 405 -7.22 16.74 -20.56
C VAL A 405 -5.81 17.08 -21.01
N ASP A 406 -5.67 18.04 -21.92
CA ASP A 406 -4.36 18.53 -22.36
C ASP A 406 -3.49 18.94 -21.18
N VAL A 407 -2.21 18.55 -21.20
CA VAL A 407 -1.24 19.06 -20.24
C VAL A 407 -0.61 20.33 -20.84
N PRO A 408 -0.79 21.51 -20.20
CA PRO A 408 -0.25 22.78 -20.72
C PRO A 408 1.26 22.71 -20.94
N ASP A 409 1.74 23.40 -21.99
CA ASP A 409 3.16 23.49 -22.33
C ASP A 409 3.87 22.15 -22.64
N THR A 410 3.12 21.09 -22.96
CA THR A 410 3.68 19.77 -23.34
C THR A 410 3.08 19.24 -24.64
N GLU A 411 3.66 18.15 -25.14
CA GLU A 411 3.16 17.36 -26.29
C GLU A 411 1.93 16.50 -25.92
N TYR A 412 1.54 16.41 -24.64
CA TYR A 412 0.43 15.57 -24.20
C TYR A 412 -0.91 16.24 -24.49
N LYS A 413 -1.54 15.81 -25.60
CA LYS A 413 -2.82 16.32 -26.10
C LYS A 413 -3.87 15.23 -26.09
N ALA A 414 -5.04 15.54 -25.50
CA ALA A 414 -6.13 14.59 -25.35
C ALA A 414 -6.62 14.04 -26.69
N GLU A 415 -6.56 14.86 -27.76
CA GLU A 415 -6.87 14.44 -29.14
C GLU A 415 -5.96 13.31 -29.66
N ASN A 416 -4.73 13.21 -29.13
CA ASN A 416 -3.76 12.16 -29.44
C ASN A 416 -3.90 10.94 -28.49
N GLY A 417 -4.96 10.91 -27.68
CA GLY A 417 -5.20 9.82 -26.72
C GLY A 417 -4.25 9.84 -25.51
N ILE A 418 -3.62 10.97 -25.21
CA ILE A 418 -2.71 11.13 -24.05
C ILE A 418 -2.95 12.47 -23.35
N GLY A 419 -3.01 12.49 -22.02
CA GLY A 419 -3.25 13.73 -21.27
C GLY A 419 -3.31 13.52 -19.77
N GLU A 420 -3.54 14.59 -19.01
CA GLU A 420 -3.85 14.48 -17.58
C GLU A 420 -5.16 13.72 -17.41
N LEU A 421 -5.13 12.70 -16.54
CA LEU A 421 -6.27 11.87 -16.24
C LEU A 421 -7.17 12.56 -15.22
N TYR A 422 -8.42 12.76 -15.59
CA TYR A 422 -9.47 13.28 -14.72
C TYR A 422 -10.44 12.13 -14.43
N ILE A 423 -10.90 12.04 -13.18
CA ILE A 423 -11.79 10.97 -12.71
C ILE A 423 -13.08 11.56 -12.16
N ARG A 424 -14.21 10.93 -12.49
CA ARG A 424 -15.52 11.21 -11.88
C ARG A 424 -16.24 9.89 -11.61
N GLY A 425 -17.08 9.82 -10.59
CA GLY A 425 -17.91 8.64 -10.34
C GLY A 425 -18.27 8.46 -8.86
N PRO A 426 -19.18 7.52 -8.55
CA PRO A 426 -19.66 7.27 -7.19
C PRO A 426 -18.58 6.84 -6.19
N SER A 427 -17.45 6.26 -6.63
CA SER A 427 -16.34 5.91 -5.71
C SER A 427 -15.34 7.05 -5.47
N LEU A 428 -15.58 8.23 -6.04
CA LEU A 428 -14.74 9.40 -5.84
C LEU A 428 -15.03 10.06 -4.48
N MET A 429 -13.98 10.46 -3.77
CA MET A 429 -14.05 11.13 -2.48
C MET A 429 -15.01 12.32 -2.48
N ARG A 430 -15.51 12.66 -1.30
CA ARG A 430 -16.28 13.89 -1.10
C ARG A 430 -15.38 15.14 -1.17
N GLY A 431 -14.14 15.01 -0.69
CA GLY A 431 -13.13 16.06 -0.69
C GLY A 431 -12.09 15.88 0.41
N TYR A 432 -11.21 16.86 0.55
CA TYR A 432 -10.26 16.97 1.66
C TYR A 432 -10.93 17.59 2.89
N PHE A 433 -10.80 16.88 4.01
CA PHE A 433 -11.41 17.22 5.31
C PHE A 433 -10.91 18.58 5.79
N LYS A 434 -11.83 19.50 6.11
CA LYS A 434 -11.53 20.88 6.58
C LYS A 434 -10.59 21.69 5.66
N ARG A 435 -10.52 21.36 4.36
CA ARG A 435 -9.61 22.00 3.38
C ARG A 435 -10.33 22.54 2.14
N PRO A 436 -11.14 23.62 2.27
CA PRO A 436 -11.86 24.22 1.14
C PRO A 436 -10.94 24.80 0.06
N ASP A 437 -9.70 25.16 0.43
CA ASP A 437 -8.64 25.58 -0.47
C ASP A 437 -8.27 24.45 -1.44
N LEU A 438 -7.95 23.27 -0.92
CA LEU A 438 -7.59 22.11 -1.72
C LEU A 438 -8.76 21.58 -2.54
N ASN A 439 -9.97 21.61 -1.98
CA ASN A 439 -11.17 21.17 -2.69
C ASN A 439 -11.44 22.02 -3.93
N ARG A 440 -11.23 23.34 -3.86
CA ARG A 440 -11.41 24.21 -5.04
C ARG A 440 -10.38 23.94 -6.13
N GLU A 441 -9.17 23.55 -5.76
CA GLU A 441 -8.10 23.24 -6.72
C GLU A 441 -8.27 21.86 -7.35
N ALA A 442 -8.69 20.88 -6.55
CA ALA A 442 -8.76 19.47 -6.91
C ALA A 442 -9.90 19.11 -7.86
N PHE A 443 -11.00 19.88 -7.85
CA PHE A 443 -12.15 19.65 -8.72
C PHE A 443 -12.27 20.73 -9.81
N ASP A 444 -12.77 20.37 -10.98
CA ASP A 444 -13.22 21.32 -11.99
C ASP A 444 -14.70 21.71 -11.79
N GLY A 445 -15.21 22.62 -12.64
CA GLY A 445 -16.60 23.10 -12.54
C GLY A 445 -17.67 22.03 -12.83
N ASP A 446 -17.29 20.92 -13.44
CA ASP A 446 -18.17 19.81 -13.83
C ASP A 446 -18.05 18.60 -12.87
N GLY A 447 -17.32 18.78 -11.75
CA GLY A 447 -17.15 17.77 -10.72
C GLY A 447 -16.10 16.71 -11.04
N TRP A 448 -15.19 16.94 -12.00
CA TRP A 448 -14.07 16.04 -12.24
C TRP A 448 -12.93 16.30 -11.28
N PHE A 449 -12.40 15.23 -10.70
CA PHE A 449 -11.19 15.28 -9.90
C PHE A 449 -9.94 15.21 -10.78
N LYS A 450 -9.00 16.13 -10.55
CA LYS A 450 -7.71 16.22 -11.25
C LYS A 450 -6.70 15.32 -10.54
N THR A 451 -6.35 14.19 -11.16
CA THR A 451 -5.46 13.20 -10.52
C THR A 451 -4.02 13.68 -10.42
N GLY A 452 -3.59 14.58 -11.30
CA GLY A 452 -2.18 14.93 -11.50
C GLY A 452 -1.35 13.84 -12.20
N ASP A 453 -1.99 12.75 -12.68
CA ASP A 453 -1.34 11.66 -13.40
C ASP A 453 -1.60 11.79 -14.91
N VAL A 454 -0.60 11.51 -15.75
CA VAL A 454 -0.73 11.50 -17.20
C VAL A 454 -0.99 10.07 -17.66
N ALA A 455 -2.08 9.88 -18.40
CA ALA A 455 -2.50 8.59 -18.91
C ALA A 455 -2.59 8.59 -20.44
N GLN A 456 -2.37 7.42 -21.03
CA GLN A 456 -2.50 7.17 -22.46
C GLN A 456 -3.52 6.04 -22.71
N ILE A 457 -4.43 6.27 -23.64
CA ILE A 457 -5.34 5.24 -24.15
C ILE A 457 -4.56 4.33 -25.09
N ARG A 458 -4.67 3.03 -24.86
CA ARG A 458 -4.06 1.99 -25.68
C ARG A 458 -5.00 1.58 -26.81
N SER A 459 -4.46 0.93 -27.84
CA SER A 459 -5.23 0.44 -28.99
C SER A 459 -6.31 -0.58 -28.62
N ASP A 460 -6.17 -1.26 -27.48
CA ASP A 460 -7.12 -2.20 -26.90
C ASP A 460 -8.22 -1.53 -26.04
N GLY A 461 -8.19 -0.19 -25.93
CA GLY A 461 -9.14 0.60 -25.12
C GLY A 461 -8.80 0.65 -23.62
N SER A 462 -7.77 -0.06 -23.16
CA SER A 462 -7.25 0.07 -21.79
C SER A 462 -6.36 1.30 -21.64
N PHE A 463 -6.03 1.65 -20.40
CA PHE A 463 -5.18 2.79 -20.10
C PHE A 463 -3.79 2.35 -19.63
N ALA A 464 -2.81 3.22 -19.82
CA ALA A 464 -1.49 3.16 -19.21
C ALA A 464 -1.21 4.50 -18.49
N ILE A 465 -0.55 4.45 -17.35
CA ILE A 465 0.00 5.65 -16.72
C ILE A 465 1.40 5.87 -17.27
N THR A 466 1.60 7.01 -17.90
CA THR A 466 2.86 7.37 -18.56
C THR A 466 3.72 8.25 -17.67
N ASP A 467 3.09 9.15 -16.91
CA ASP A 467 3.81 10.12 -16.09
C ASP A 467 2.95 10.71 -14.95
N ARG A 468 3.52 11.63 -14.18
CA ARG A 468 2.78 12.60 -13.37
C ARG A 468 2.98 14.01 -13.92
N ALA A 469 1.88 14.73 -14.11
CA ALA A 469 1.88 16.09 -14.65
C ALA A 469 2.81 17.04 -13.86
N LYS A 470 2.90 16.86 -12.54
CA LYS A 470 3.76 17.66 -11.65
C LYS A 470 5.23 17.21 -11.59
N ASN A 471 5.55 15.99 -12.02
CA ASN A 471 6.91 15.44 -11.99
C ASN A 471 7.61 15.47 -13.37
N LEU A 472 6.93 15.97 -14.39
CA LEU A 472 7.51 16.25 -15.70
C LEU A 472 8.52 17.39 -15.58
N VAL A 473 9.81 17.06 -15.70
CA VAL A 473 10.86 18.08 -15.75
C VAL A 473 11.30 18.26 -17.19
N LYS A 474 11.09 19.46 -17.73
CA LYS A 474 11.66 19.87 -19.02
C LYS A 474 13.14 20.17 -18.85
N LEU A 475 14.00 19.47 -19.57
CA LEU A 475 15.44 19.76 -19.63
C LEU A 475 15.74 20.92 -20.60
N ALA A 476 16.95 21.47 -20.54
CA ALA A 476 17.36 22.65 -21.31
C ALA A 476 17.20 22.50 -22.85
N HIS A 477 17.30 21.28 -23.36
CA HIS A 477 17.10 20.98 -24.79
C HIS A 477 15.63 20.78 -25.20
N GLY A 478 14.69 20.91 -24.26
CA GLY A 478 13.26 20.85 -24.55
C GLY A 478 12.57 19.51 -24.30
N GLU A 479 13.30 18.39 -24.22
CA GLU A 479 12.71 17.09 -23.84
C GLU A 479 12.23 17.08 -22.39
N TYR A 480 11.15 16.33 -22.15
CA TYR A 480 10.58 16.11 -20.82
C TYR A 480 11.05 14.77 -20.26
N ILE A 481 11.37 14.74 -18.97
CA ILE A 481 11.78 13.53 -18.25
C ILE A 481 10.71 13.13 -17.23
N ALA A 482 10.24 11.90 -17.39
CA ALA A 482 9.33 11.20 -16.49
C ALA A 482 10.09 10.59 -15.31
N LEU A 483 10.29 11.33 -14.23
CA LEU A 483 11.20 10.92 -13.14
C LEU A 483 10.84 9.54 -12.53
N GLU A 484 9.56 9.31 -12.19
CA GLU A 484 9.12 8.05 -11.55
C GLU A 484 9.19 6.85 -12.49
N SER A 485 8.81 7.04 -13.76
CA SER A 485 8.90 6.01 -14.80
C SER A 485 10.35 5.58 -15.00
N LEU A 486 11.25 6.56 -15.10
CA LEU A 486 12.66 6.31 -15.30
C LEU A 486 13.31 5.64 -14.07
N GLU A 487 12.95 6.05 -12.85
CA GLU A 487 13.38 5.36 -11.62
C GLU A 487 12.98 3.89 -11.61
N SER A 488 11.76 3.55 -12.05
CA SER A 488 11.30 2.16 -12.17
C SER A 488 12.15 1.34 -13.16
N LYS A 489 12.58 1.95 -14.28
CA LYS A 489 13.50 1.30 -15.22
C LYS A 489 14.86 1.01 -14.56
N TYR A 490 15.42 1.98 -13.82
CA TYR A 490 16.71 1.84 -13.15
C TYR A 490 16.71 0.84 -11.98
N ARG A 491 15.58 0.69 -11.25
CA ARG A 491 15.42 -0.32 -10.17
C ARG A 491 15.60 -1.78 -10.64
N ASN A 492 15.67 -2.03 -11.95
CA ASN A 492 16.05 -3.35 -12.47
C ASN A 492 17.52 -3.71 -12.27
N ASN A 493 18.37 -2.76 -11.88
CA ASN A 493 19.77 -3.02 -11.57
C ASN A 493 19.92 -3.62 -10.15
N THR A 494 20.56 -4.78 -10.02
CA THR A 494 20.75 -5.47 -8.73
C THR A 494 21.80 -4.83 -7.83
N GLY A 495 22.60 -3.89 -8.35
CA GLY A 495 23.61 -3.14 -7.60
C GLY A 495 23.03 -2.04 -6.72
N ILE A 496 21.72 -1.77 -6.81
CA ILE A 496 21.04 -0.72 -6.04
C ILE A 496 19.87 -1.29 -5.23
N LYS A 497 19.61 -0.72 -4.05
CA LYS A 497 18.38 -0.91 -3.28
C LYS A 497 17.31 0.07 -3.73
N ASN A 498 17.67 1.35 -3.83
CA ASN A 498 16.77 2.43 -4.19
C ASN A 498 17.49 3.51 -5.03
N ILE A 499 16.70 4.28 -5.79
CA ILE A 499 17.19 5.37 -6.63
C ILE A 499 16.19 6.54 -6.64
N CYS A 500 16.72 7.75 -6.68
CA CYS A 500 16.00 9.02 -6.78
C CYS A 500 16.65 9.84 -7.90
N ILE A 501 15.95 10.03 -9.03
CA ILE A 501 16.48 10.78 -10.16
C ILE A 501 16.28 12.27 -9.92
N GLN A 502 17.32 13.06 -10.12
CA GLN A 502 17.23 14.50 -10.08
C GLN A 502 17.33 15.04 -11.50
N ALA A 503 16.48 16.01 -11.82
CA ALA A 503 16.52 16.76 -13.06
C ALA A 503 16.43 18.25 -12.74
N ASP A 504 17.22 19.05 -13.44
CA ASP A 504 17.22 20.52 -13.37
C ASP A 504 16.92 21.06 -14.77
N SER A 505 15.92 21.94 -14.89
CA SER A 505 15.51 22.50 -16.17
C SER A 505 16.56 23.35 -16.87
N SER A 506 17.60 23.80 -16.15
CA SER A 506 18.75 24.49 -16.72
C SER A 506 19.79 23.56 -17.32
N LYS A 507 19.65 22.24 -17.17
CA LYS A 507 20.61 21.22 -17.59
C LYS A 507 20.06 20.35 -18.72
N ASP A 508 20.95 19.82 -19.53
CA ASP A 508 20.67 18.88 -20.64
C ASP A 508 20.85 17.41 -20.24
N TYR A 509 21.02 17.14 -18.94
CA TYR A 509 21.21 15.81 -18.39
C TYR A 509 20.57 15.69 -17.01
N ILE A 510 20.38 14.44 -16.59
CA ILE A 510 19.92 14.06 -15.25
C ILE A 510 21.04 13.43 -14.43
N ILE A 511 20.87 13.48 -13.11
CA ILE A 511 21.74 12.78 -12.14
C ILE A 511 20.85 11.90 -11.24
N ALA A 512 21.45 11.06 -10.40
CA ALA A 512 20.65 10.31 -9.43
C ALA A 512 21.32 10.14 -8.07
N LEU A 513 20.52 10.10 -7.02
CA LEU A 513 20.92 9.63 -5.71
C LEU A 513 20.60 8.14 -5.62
N VAL A 514 21.55 7.36 -5.11
CA VAL A 514 21.52 5.91 -5.16
C VAL A 514 21.83 5.33 -3.79
N GLU A 515 20.91 4.52 -3.28
CA GLU A 515 21.19 3.62 -2.17
C GLU A 515 21.76 2.32 -2.74
N PRO A 516 23.04 2.00 -2.49
CA PRO A 516 23.67 0.82 -3.08
C PRO A 516 23.23 -0.46 -2.36
N ALA A 517 23.20 -1.58 -3.09
CA ALA A 517 22.97 -2.90 -2.50
C ALA A 517 24.14 -3.34 -1.61
N ASP A 518 25.36 -2.94 -1.96
CA ASP A 518 26.59 -3.18 -1.20
C ASP A 518 27.13 -1.86 -0.64
N ALA A 519 27.40 -1.82 0.67
CA ALA A 519 28.02 -0.66 1.33
C ALA A 519 29.40 -0.32 0.75
N ASN A 520 30.10 -1.30 0.17
CA ASN A 520 31.39 -1.12 -0.49
C ASN A 520 31.31 -0.80 -1.98
N ALA A 521 30.11 -0.54 -2.52
CA ALA A 521 29.94 -0.22 -3.93
C ALA A 521 30.81 0.98 -4.36
N ASP A 522 31.50 0.80 -5.48
CA ASP A 522 32.27 1.84 -6.15
C ASP A 522 31.37 2.70 -7.05
N LYS A 523 31.55 4.02 -6.97
CA LYS A 523 30.72 4.99 -7.71
C LYS A 523 30.80 4.80 -9.21
N GLN A 524 31.99 4.61 -9.77
CA GLN A 524 32.17 4.54 -11.22
C GLN A 524 31.63 3.23 -11.80
N ILE A 525 31.86 2.12 -11.09
CA ILE A 525 31.32 0.81 -11.47
C ILE A 525 29.79 0.86 -11.46
N LEU A 526 29.21 1.35 -10.36
CA LEU A 526 27.75 1.41 -10.21
C LEU A 526 27.10 2.35 -11.23
N LEU A 527 27.70 3.51 -11.50
CA LEU A 527 27.24 4.42 -12.54
C LEU A 527 27.22 3.74 -13.91
N LYS A 528 28.30 3.03 -14.26
CA LYS A 528 28.42 2.32 -15.53
C LYS A 528 27.37 1.22 -15.66
N ASP A 529 27.10 0.50 -14.58
CA ASP A 529 26.08 -0.55 -14.54
C ASP A 529 24.68 0.04 -14.71
N LEU A 530 24.37 1.16 -14.05
CA LEU A 530 23.11 1.88 -14.24
C LEU A 530 22.95 2.39 -15.68
N GLN A 531 24.00 2.95 -16.27
CA GLN A 531 23.97 3.38 -17.67
C GLN A 531 23.73 2.20 -18.63
N ASN A 532 24.28 1.03 -18.33
CA ASN A 532 24.00 -0.19 -19.09
C ASN A 532 22.54 -0.66 -18.91
N THR A 533 21.99 -0.55 -17.69
CA THR A 533 20.57 -0.82 -17.43
C THR A 533 19.67 0.07 -18.26
N ALA A 534 19.96 1.37 -18.35
CA ALA A 534 19.18 2.31 -19.16
C ALA A 534 19.24 1.99 -20.66
N ARG A 535 20.42 1.66 -21.18
CA ARG A 535 20.59 1.23 -22.58
C ARG A 535 19.81 -0.06 -22.88
N GLY A 536 19.76 -0.99 -21.93
CA GLY A 536 18.98 -2.23 -22.05
C GLY A 536 17.47 -2.03 -21.91
N ALA A 537 17.03 -0.90 -21.35
CA ALA A 537 15.63 -0.54 -21.15
C ALA A 537 15.09 0.43 -22.22
N ASP A 538 15.83 0.60 -23.32
CA ASP A 538 15.50 1.50 -24.44
C ASP A 538 15.24 2.95 -24.02
N CYS A 539 16.03 3.43 -23.04
CA CYS A 539 15.97 4.83 -22.62
C CYS A 539 16.60 5.76 -23.66
N ASN A 540 15.99 6.94 -23.84
CA ASN A 540 16.54 8.01 -24.66
C ASN A 540 17.87 8.52 -24.09
N ARG A 541 18.69 9.17 -24.92
CA ARG A 541 20.02 9.66 -24.50
C ARG A 541 19.94 10.62 -23.30
N CYS A 542 18.91 11.46 -23.24
CA CYS A 542 18.67 12.41 -22.15
C CYS A 542 18.16 11.75 -20.86
N GLU A 543 17.63 10.53 -20.96
CA GLU A 543 17.21 9.70 -19.83
C GLU A 543 18.37 8.88 -19.23
N ILE A 544 19.58 8.96 -19.80
CA ILE A 544 20.75 8.26 -19.27
C ILE A 544 21.42 9.14 -18.20
N ILE A 545 21.42 8.66 -16.96
CA ILE A 545 22.08 9.30 -15.82
C ILE A 545 23.56 9.61 -16.14
N LYS A 546 23.91 10.89 -16.03
CA LYS A 546 25.27 11.37 -16.28
C LYS A 546 26.20 11.11 -15.10
N ASP A 547 25.71 11.31 -13.89
CA ASP A 547 26.47 11.06 -12.66
C ASP A 547 25.54 10.66 -11.50
N ILE A 548 26.11 10.05 -10.46
CA ILE A 548 25.39 9.61 -9.27
C ILE A 548 26.00 10.15 -7.97
N LEU A 549 25.15 10.29 -6.96
CA LEU A 549 25.54 10.44 -5.57
C LEU A 549 25.18 9.15 -4.83
N ILE A 550 26.15 8.54 -4.15
CA ILE A 550 25.91 7.34 -3.35
C ILE A 550 25.57 7.75 -1.92
N THR A 551 24.42 7.29 -1.42
CA THR A 551 23.96 7.51 -0.04
C THR A 551 24.17 6.23 0.77
N LYS A 552 25.22 6.19 1.59
CA LYS A 552 25.60 5.02 2.43
C LYS A 552 25.25 5.19 3.91
N ASP A 553 24.92 6.41 4.29
CA ASP A 553 24.79 6.91 5.64
C ASP A 553 23.40 6.67 6.24
N VAL A 554 22.39 6.38 5.41
CA VAL A 554 21.00 6.21 5.83
C VAL A 554 20.33 5.09 5.04
N GLU A 555 19.65 4.16 5.72
CA GLU A 555 18.75 3.22 5.03
C GLU A 555 17.48 3.96 4.57
N TRP A 556 17.15 3.87 3.29
CA TRP A 556 16.06 4.68 2.72
C TRP A 556 14.70 4.27 3.27
N THR A 557 14.51 3.01 3.64
CA THR A 557 13.27 2.50 4.25
C THR A 557 12.88 3.26 5.51
N ASP A 558 13.86 3.80 6.23
CA ASP A 558 13.63 4.47 7.51
C ASP A 558 13.33 5.96 7.36
N LYS A 559 13.82 6.59 6.28
CA LYS A 559 13.75 8.04 6.09
C LYS A 559 13.09 8.46 4.79
N TYR A 560 13.62 7.99 3.67
CA TYR A 560 13.30 8.48 2.33
C TYR A 560 12.20 7.69 1.60
N LEU A 561 11.68 6.62 2.20
CA LEU A 561 10.51 5.90 1.71
C LEU A 561 9.31 6.10 2.65
N SER A 562 8.11 6.17 2.06
CA SER A 562 6.85 6.03 2.80
C SER A 562 6.56 4.56 3.10
N ASN A 563 5.56 4.29 3.95
CA ASN A 563 5.15 2.91 4.25
C ASN A 563 4.65 2.11 3.06
N SER A 564 4.16 2.81 2.04
CA SER A 564 3.75 2.20 0.77
C SER A 564 4.94 1.93 -0.16
N GLY A 565 6.18 2.21 0.28
CA GLY A 565 7.39 2.09 -0.54
C GLY A 565 7.60 3.25 -1.52
N LYS A 566 6.75 4.30 -1.49
CA LYS A 566 6.94 5.49 -2.36
C LYS A 566 8.07 6.39 -1.86
N LEU A 567 8.86 6.92 -2.79
CA LEU A 567 9.97 7.82 -2.54
C LEU A 567 9.52 9.21 -2.08
N LYS A 568 10.05 9.69 -0.96
CA LYS A 568 9.91 11.06 -0.47
C LYS A 568 10.95 11.96 -1.14
N ARG A 569 10.76 12.25 -2.43
CA ARG A 569 11.71 13.00 -3.28
C ARG A 569 12.16 14.31 -2.65
N LYS A 570 11.26 15.05 -2.01
CA LYS A 570 11.57 16.35 -1.42
C LYS A 570 12.58 16.24 -0.28
N ASP A 571 12.31 15.35 0.68
CA ASP A 571 13.17 15.13 1.85
C ASP A 571 14.60 14.79 1.43
N ILE A 572 14.77 13.83 0.51
CA ILE A 572 16.09 13.45 0.03
C ILE A 572 16.77 14.57 -0.79
N SER A 573 16.00 15.35 -1.56
CA SER A 573 16.56 16.48 -2.33
C SER A 573 16.99 17.65 -1.43
N GLU A 574 16.30 17.84 -0.30
CA GLU A 574 16.64 18.86 0.69
C GLU A 574 17.88 18.46 1.49
N ASP A 575 17.96 17.20 1.94
CA ASP A 575 19.09 16.71 2.73
C ASP A 575 20.41 16.71 1.96
N TYR A 576 20.39 16.37 0.68
CA TYR A 576 21.58 16.31 -0.19
C TYR A 576 21.69 17.52 -1.14
N LYS A 577 21.02 18.63 -0.83
CA LYS A 577 20.94 19.81 -1.70
C LYS A 577 22.31 20.39 -2.07
N GLY A 578 23.28 20.32 -1.15
CA GLY A 578 24.63 20.83 -1.37
C GLY A 578 25.38 20.02 -2.42
N GLU A 579 25.36 18.70 -2.26
CA GLU A 579 26.01 17.73 -3.12
C GLU A 579 25.38 17.69 -4.51
N ILE A 580 24.05 17.75 -4.58
CA ILE A 580 23.31 17.87 -5.85
C ILE A 580 23.80 19.10 -6.62
N LYS A 581 23.93 20.25 -5.95
CA LYS A 581 24.44 21.48 -6.58
C LYS A 581 25.87 21.35 -7.08
N GLU A 582 26.74 20.67 -6.33
CA GLU A 582 28.13 20.45 -6.76
C GLU A 582 28.22 19.53 -7.99
N ILE A 583 27.38 18.50 -8.10
CA ILE A 583 27.35 17.62 -9.29
C ILE A 583 26.83 18.38 -10.53
N TYR A 584 25.94 19.36 -10.32
CA TYR A 584 25.42 20.19 -11.41
C TYR A 584 26.32 21.39 -11.77
N LYS A 585 27.36 21.71 -11.00
CA LYS A 585 28.38 22.69 -11.41
C LYS A 585 29.30 22.09 -12.45
#